data_AF-A0AA86UM77-F1
#
_entry.id   AF-A0AA86UM77-F1
#
_cell.length_a   1.000
_cell.length_b   1.000
_cell.length_c   1.000
_cell.angle_alpha   90.00
_cell.angle_beta   90.00
_cell.angle_gamma   90.00
#
_symmetry.space_group_name_H-M   'P 1'
#
loop_
_entity.id
_entity.type
_entity.pdbx_description
1 polymer ?
#
loop_
_entity_poly.entity_id
_entity_poly.type
_entity_poly.pdbx_seq_one_letter_code
_entity_poly.pdbx_strand_id
1 'polypeptide(L)' 'MARISGYLSAAGKVRHQTPKVLRQVKQRALTGRSQKRLQYKKFLHSDDLLFNGRPVSVNSYILRKARGLVAK' A
#
# COMPACT_ATOMS: atom_id res chain seq x y z
N MET A 1 -17.47 -21.13 22.94
CA MET A 1 -18.20 -19.85 22.85
C MET A 1 -17.19 -18.72 22.65
N ALA A 2 -17.31 -17.97 21.56
CA ALA A 2 -16.53 -16.74 21.40
C ALA A 2 -16.91 -15.77 22.53
N ARG A 3 -15.95 -15.00 23.06
CA ARG A 3 -16.25 -13.88 23.96
C ARG A 3 -16.98 -12.81 23.15
N ILE A 4 -18.31 -12.91 23.08
CA ILE A 4 -19.15 -11.99 22.31
C ILE A 4 -19.28 -10.70 23.13
N SER A 5 -18.45 -9.71 22.81
CA SER A 5 -18.67 -8.34 23.24
C SER A 5 -19.47 -7.60 22.16
N GLY A 6 -20.69 -7.16 22.50
CA GLY A 6 -21.59 -6.42 21.61
C GLY A 6 -22.76 -7.23 21.02
N TYR A 7 -23.73 -6.51 20.48
CA TYR A 7 -25.00 -7.02 19.95
C TYR A 7 -24.98 -7.06 18.41
N LEU A 8 -25.72 -8.00 17.80
CA LEU A 8 -25.79 -8.17 16.34
C LEU A 8 -26.36 -6.91 15.64
N SER A 9 -27.25 -6.21 16.32
CA SER A 9 -27.95 -5.02 15.83
C SER A 9 -27.14 -3.72 15.94
N ALA A 10 -25.87 -3.77 16.36
CA ALA A 10 -25.04 -2.58 16.57
C ALA A 10 -24.58 -1.95 15.24
N ALA A 11 -25.35 -1.01 14.70
CA ALA A 11 -24.99 -0.30 13.48
C ALA A 11 -23.66 0.45 13.64
N GLY A 12 -22.74 0.25 12.70
CA GLY A 12 -21.48 0.97 12.62
C GLY A 12 -20.42 0.59 13.67
N LYS A 13 -20.62 -0.45 14.50
CA LYS A 13 -19.66 -0.87 15.55
C LYS A 13 -18.20 -0.87 15.09
N VAL A 14 -17.91 -1.50 13.95
CA VAL A 14 -16.54 -1.57 13.39
C VAL A 14 -16.01 -0.18 13.05
N ARG A 15 -16.81 0.66 12.40
CA ARG A 15 -16.42 2.03 12.03
C ARG A 15 -16.16 2.91 13.25
N HIS A 16 -16.90 2.72 14.34
CA HIS A 16 -16.68 3.45 15.60
C HIS A 16 -15.45 2.95 16.37
N GLN A 17 -15.12 1.66 16.26
CA GLN A 17 -13.96 1.06 16.93
C GLN A 17 -12.64 1.28 16.18
N THR A 18 -12.67 1.41 14.85
CA THR A 18 -11.47 1.66 14.07
C THR A 18 -10.84 3.00 14.48
N PRO A 19 -9.56 3.04 14.92
CA PRO A 19 -8.91 4.28 15.29
C PRO A 19 -8.85 5.23 14.09
N LYS A 20 -9.16 6.51 14.32
CA LYS A 20 -9.19 7.53 13.27
C LYS A 20 -7.76 7.95 12.93
N VAL A 21 -7.16 7.29 11.94
CA VAL A 21 -5.83 7.65 11.41
C VAL A 21 -5.99 8.69 10.30
N LEU A 22 -5.40 9.88 10.51
CA LEU A 22 -5.39 10.94 9.50
C LEU A 22 -4.50 10.57 8.31
N ARG A 23 -4.86 11.08 7.12
CA ARG A 23 -4.03 10.91 5.92
C ARG A 23 -2.78 11.78 6.03
N GLN A 24 -1.64 11.21 5.66
CA GLN A 24 -0.39 11.96 5.53
C GLN A 24 -0.51 13.02 4.42
N VAL A 25 0.11 14.19 4.62
CA VAL A 25 0.24 15.23 3.59
C VAL A 25 1.14 14.69 2.47
N LYS A 26 0.64 14.69 1.23
CA LYS A 26 1.36 14.19 0.05
C LYS A 26 1.51 15.29 -0.98
N GLN A 27 2.62 15.24 -1.71
CA GLN A 27 2.80 16.05 -2.90
C GLN A 27 1.76 15.68 -3.97
N ARG A 28 1.42 16.65 -4.83
CA ARG A 28 0.44 16.44 -5.91
C ARG A 28 0.95 15.33 -6.84
N ALA A 29 0.08 14.38 -7.15
CA ALA A 29 0.43 13.28 -8.05
C ALA A 29 0.62 13.81 -9.48
N LEU A 30 1.64 13.31 -10.17
CA LEU A 30 1.83 13.53 -11.59
C LEU A 30 0.75 12.78 -12.39
N THR A 31 0.22 13.42 -13.44
CA THR A 31 -0.84 12.89 -14.29
C THR A 31 -0.46 12.96 -15.78
N GLY A 32 -1.17 12.19 -16.61
CA GLY A 32 -0.98 12.20 -18.07
C GLY A 32 0.39 11.66 -18.50
N ARG A 33 1.06 12.40 -19.41
CA ARG A 33 2.34 11.98 -20.00
C ARG A 33 3.46 11.84 -18.99
N SER A 34 3.51 12.70 -17.97
CA SER A 34 4.54 12.65 -16.93
C SER A 34 4.42 11.37 -16.11
N GLN A 35 3.19 10.94 -15.79
CA GLN A 35 2.92 9.67 -15.13
C GLN A 35 3.33 8.47 -16.00
N LYS A 36 3.03 8.50 -17.31
CA LYS A 36 3.46 7.44 -18.24
C LYS A 36 4.98 7.37 -18.39
N ARG A 37 5.69 8.50 -18.35
CA ARG A 37 7.15 8.53 -18.34
C ARG A 37 7.72 7.88 -17.06
N LEU A 38 7.15 8.18 -15.89
CA LEU A 38 7.52 7.50 -14.65
C LEU A 38 7.25 6.00 -14.71
N GLN A 39 6.12 5.61 -15.30
CA GLN A 39 5.78 4.21 -15.50
C GLN A 39 6.84 3.51 -16.37
N TYR A 40 7.14 4.07 -17.54
CA TYR A 40 8.19 3.55 -18.44
C TYR A 40 9.52 3.41 -17.71
N LYS A 41 9.96 4.47 -17.02
CA LYS A 41 11.21 4.47 -16.26
C LYS A 41 11.26 3.28 -15.31
N LYS A 42 10.19 3.10 -14.52
CA LYS A 42 10.08 2.07 -13.48
C LYS A 42 10.05 0.63 -14.00
N PHE A 43 9.46 0.40 -15.17
CA PHE A 43 9.19 -0.97 -15.66
C PHE A 43 10.20 -1.45 -16.69
N LEU A 44 10.72 -0.55 -17.53
CA LEU A 44 11.48 -0.93 -18.72
C LEU A 44 12.92 -0.41 -18.70
N HIS A 45 13.18 0.69 -17.98
CA HIS A 45 14.49 1.34 -18.00
C HIS A 45 15.28 1.16 -16.69
N SER A 46 14.61 1.09 -15.54
CA SER A 46 15.27 0.93 -14.24
C SER A 46 15.14 -0.49 -13.70
N ASP A 47 16.15 -0.89 -12.93
CA ASP A 47 16.22 -2.18 -12.25
C ASP A 47 15.46 -2.20 -10.91
N ASP A 48 14.65 -1.18 -10.63
CA ASP A 48 13.95 -0.96 -9.35
C ASP A 48 12.96 -2.08 -8.97
N LEU A 49 12.59 -2.91 -9.95
CA LEU A 49 11.67 -4.04 -9.82
C LEU A 49 12.39 -5.40 -9.88
N LEU A 50 13.70 -5.43 -10.02
CA LEU A 50 14.48 -6.66 -10.02
C LEU A 50 14.78 -7.07 -8.57
N PHE A 51 14.59 -8.34 -8.28
CA PHE A 51 15.08 -8.98 -7.07
C PHE A 51 15.87 -10.21 -7.48
N ASN A 52 17.15 -10.26 -7.12
CA ASN A 52 18.08 -11.31 -7.53
C ASN A 52 18.06 -11.57 -9.06
N GLY A 53 18.02 -10.49 -9.85
CA GLY A 53 17.99 -10.54 -11.32
C GLY A 53 16.66 -10.98 -11.95
N ARG A 54 15.61 -11.21 -11.15
CA ARG A 54 14.27 -11.55 -11.66
C ARG A 54 13.29 -10.40 -11.48
N PRO A 55 12.45 -10.08 -12.48
CA PRO A 55 11.43 -9.06 -12.33
C PRO A 55 10.37 -9.52 -11.34
N VAL A 56 10.04 -8.65 -10.39
CA VAL A 56 9.00 -8.88 -9.39
C VAL A 56 7.88 -7.88 -9.59
N SER A 57 6.67 -8.24 -9.16
CA SER A 57 5.54 -7.34 -9.18
C SER A 57 5.80 -6.09 -8.32
N VAL A 58 5.26 -4.95 -8.77
CA VAL A 58 5.49 -3.63 -8.17
C VAL A 58 5.14 -3.55 -6.68
N ASN A 59 4.10 -4.27 -6.28
CA ASN A 59 3.58 -4.30 -4.92
C ASN A 59 3.88 -5.64 -4.21
N SER A 60 4.97 -6.31 -4.60
CA SER A 60 5.40 -7.55 -3.95
C SER A 60 5.86 -7.34 -2.51
N TYR A 61 5.61 -8.33 -1.65
CA TYR A 61 6.05 -8.29 -0.25
C TYR A 61 7.58 -8.12 -0.13
N ILE A 62 8.34 -8.75 -1.01
CA ILE A 62 9.81 -8.68 -1.05
C ILE A 62 10.27 -7.22 -1.21
N LEU A 63 9.77 -6.52 -2.24
CA LEU A 63 10.13 -5.12 -2.48
C LEU A 63 9.60 -4.19 -1.39
N ARG A 64 8.41 -4.46 -0.84
CA ARG A 64 7.86 -3.68 0.29
C ARG A 64 8.73 -3.82 1.54
N LYS A 65 9.20 -5.03 1.85
CA LYS A 65 10.07 -5.31 2.99
C LYS A 65 11.44 -4.64 2.79
N ALA A 66 12.03 -4.76 1.60
CA ALA A 66 13.30 -4.10 1.25
C ALA A 66 13.22 -2.56 1.38
N ARG A 67 12.07 -1.97 1.05
CA ARG A 67 11.80 -0.52 1.18
C ARG A 67 11.38 -0.08 2.59
N GLY A 68 11.31 -0.99 3.57
CA GLY A 68 10.88 -0.66 4.94
C GLY A 68 9.39 -0.30 5.06
N LEU A 69 8.55 -0.72 4.11
CA LEU A 69 7.10 -0.43 4.07
C LEU A 69 6.25 -1.51 4.75
N VAL A 70 6.89 -2.44 5.46
CA VAL A 70 6.25 -3.50 6.23
C VAL A 70 6.64 -3.28 7.68
N ALA A 71 5.68 -3.40 8.59
CA ALA A 71 5.97 -3.39 10.03
C ALA A 71 6.96 -4.51 10.38
N LYS A 72 7.85 -4.25 11.34
CA LYS A 72 8.80 -5.25 11.85
C LYS A 72 8.07 -6.43 12.49
#